data_AF-A0A9D7CSL6-F1
#
_entry.id   AF-A0A9D7CSL6-F1
#
_cell.length_a   1.000
_cell.length_b   1.000
_cell.length_c   1.000
_cell.angle_alpha   90.00
_cell.angle_beta   90.00
_cell.angle_gamma   90.00
#
_symmetry.space_group_name_H-M   'P 1'
#
loop_
_entity.id
_entity.type
_entity.pdbx_description
1 polymer ?
#
loop_
_entity_poly.entity_id
_entity_poly.type
_entity_poly.pdbx_seq_one_letter_code
_entity_poly.pdbx_strand_id
1 'polypeptide(L)'
;MLRVRRLIVGAALPLTLACSAGPRSESAYAAKVPPELRESFDLFAHRCSKCHGLGRALESGISDDDQWVNYVRRMRLQPTSGISEVDEAGILPFLRLYAARERARKAAPPLAAGTDAGSVAALPASPAKPEPDGGSAP
;
A
#
# COMPACT_ATOMS: atom_id res chain seq x y z
N MET A 1 -39.10 -51.01 20.88
CA MET A 1 -38.44 -49.76 21.32
C MET A 1 -36.94 -49.90 21.12
N LEU A 2 -36.34 -49.23 20.13
CA LEU A 2 -34.88 -49.19 19.94
C LEU A 2 -34.50 -47.76 19.54
N ARG A 3 -33.77 -47.06 20.42
CA ARG A 3 -33.37 -45.66 20.24
C ARG A 3 -32.11 -45.60 19.37
N VAL A 4 -32.22 -44.95 18.22
CA VAL A 4 -31.10 -44.64 17.31
C VAL A 4 -30.26 -43.53 17.93
N ARG A 5 -29.03 -43.83 18.37
CA ARG A 5 -28.03 -42.81 18.72
C ARG A 5 -27.20 -42.48 17.48
N ARG A 6 -27.54 -41.37 16.80
CA ARG A 6 -26.66 -40.74 15.82
C ARG A 6 -25.62 -39.92 16.59
N LEU A 7 -24.37 -40.37 16.58
CA LEU A 7 -23.24 -39.55 17.01
C LEU A 7 -22.91 -38.60 15.86
N ILE A 8 -23.10 -37.30 16.09
CA ILE A 8 -22.73 -36.24 15.16
C ILE A 8 -21.20 -36.07 15.29
N VAL A 9 -20.49 -36.43 14.22
CA VAL A 9 -19.07 -36.10 14.05
C VAL A 9 -18.98 -34.59 13.81
N GLY A 10 -18.47 -33.85 14.79
CA GLY A 10 -18.21 -32.42 14.66
C GLY A 10 -17.05 -32.18 13.69
N ALA A 11 -17.36 -31.75 12.47
CA ALA A 11 -16.37 -31.20 11.55
C ALA A 11 -16.01 -29.79 12.03
N ALA A 12 -14.86 -29.66 12.71
CA ALA A 12 -14.27 -28.36 13.00
C ALA A 12 -13.73 -27.77 11.69
N LEU A 13 -14.47 -26.84 11.10
CA LEU A 13 -13.99 -26.00 10.00
C LEU A 13 -12.97 -24.99 10.56
N PRO A 14 -11.72 -24.97 10.09
CA PRO A 14 -10.80 -23.91 10.47
C PRO A 14 -11.29 -22.60 9.85
N LEU A 15 -11.59 -21.62 10.72
CA LEU A 15 -11.90 -20.25 10.33
C LEU A 15 -10.61 -19.59 9.84
N THR A 16 -10.34 -19.68 8.54
CA THR A 16 -9.24 -18.95 7.90
C THR A 16 -9.63 -17.47 7.82
N LEU A 17 -9.15 -16.69 8.79
CA LEU A 17 -9.23 -15.24 8.74
C LEU A 17 -8.27 -14.72 7.64
N ALA A 18 -8.75 -14.72 6.40
CA ALA A 18 -8.08 -14.12 5.27
C ALA A 18 -8.18 -12.59 5.38
N CYS A 19 -7.24 -11.96 6.06
CA CYS A 19 -7.07 -10.50 6.03
C CYS A 19 -6.30 -10.13 4.75
N SER A 20 -6.98 -10.16 3.61
CA SER A 20 -6.50 -9.51 2.40
C SER A 20 -6.93 -8.05 2.43
N ALA A 21 -6.05 -7.18 2.96
CA ALA A 21 -6.06 -5.76 2.63
C ALA A 21 -5.67 -5.61 1.14
N GLY A 22 -6.60 -5.99 0.26
CA GLY A 22 -6.52 -5.78 -1.18
C GLY A 22 -7.25 -4.51 -1.62
N PRO A 23 -7.47 -4.31 -2.93
CA PRO A 23 -7.35 -3.08 -3.77
C PRO A 23 -8.17 -1.82 -3.42
N ARG A 24 -8.76 -1.73 -2.22
CA ARG A 24 -9.67 -0.64 -1.84
C ARG A 24 -8.97 0.68 -1.57
N SER A 25 -7.77 0.67 -0.98
CA SER A 25 -6.97 1.88 -0.76
C SER A 25 -6.38 2.40 -2.07
N GLU A 26 -5.88 1.51 -2.92
CA GLU A 26 -5.31 1.83 -4.23
C GLU A 26 -6.36 2.42 -5.19
N SER A 27 -7.54 1.81 -5.29
CA SER A 27 -8.65 2.32 -6.12
C SER A 27 -9.23 3.64 -5.62
N ALA A 28 -9.28 3.86 -4.31
CA ALA A 28 -9.66 5.15 -3.73
C ALA A 28 -8.65 6.26 -4.05
N TYR A 29 -7.36 5.92 -4.19
CA TYR A 29 -6.35 6.87 -4.63
C TYR A 29 -6.50 7.22 -6.11
N ALA A 30 -6.64 6.22 -6.97
CA ALA A 30 -6.85 6.39 -8.41
C ALA A 30 -7.99 7.40 -8.71
N ALA A 31 -9.11 7.27 -8.00
CA ALA A 31 -10.27 8.15 -8.15
C ALA A 31 -10.02 9.63 -7.77
N LYS A 32 -8.97 9.91 -6.98
CA LYS A 32 -8.64 11.25 -6.48
C LYS A 32 -7.39 11.84 -7.13
N VAL A 33 -6.81 11.20 -8.15
CA VAL A 33 -5.67 11.76 -8.89
C VAL A 33 -6.18 12.85 -9.84
N PRO A 34 -5.60 14.08 -9.81
CA PRO A 34 -5.95 15.13 -10.77
C PRO A 34 -5.75 14.66 -12.22
N PRO A 35 -6.58 15.12 -13.18
CA PRO A 35 -6.50 14.70 -14.58
C PRO A 35 -5.09 14.75 -15.18
N GLU A 36 -4.34 15.79 -14.87
CA GLU A 36 -2.98 16.07 -15.34
C GLU A 36 -1.91 15.12 -14.76
N LEU A 37 -2.23 14.36 -13.71
CA LEU A 37 -1.32 13.39 -13.08
C LEU A 37 -1.77 11.94 -13.27
N ARG A 38 -2.83 11.68 -14.04
CA ARG A 38 -3.31 10.30 -14.28
C ARG A 38 -2.27 9.44 -14.98
N GLU A 39 -1.58 9.97 -16.00
CA GLU A 39 -0.53 9.24 -16.70
C GLU A 39 0.63 8.86 -15.76
N SER A 40 1.05 9.78 -14.88
CA SER A 40 2.04 9.49 -13.84
C SER A 40 1.57 8.41 -12.87
N PHE A 41 0.30 8.43 -12.49
CA PHE A 41 -0.28 7.39 -11.63
C PHE A 41 -0.35 6.03 -12.34
N ASP A 42 -0.81 5.99 -13.59
CA ASP A 42 -0.92 4.76 -14.37
C ASP A 42 0.46 4.15 -14.61
N LEU A 43 1.46 5.00 -14.90
CA LEU A 43 2.84 4.57 -15.04
C LEU A 43 3.41 4.02 -13.73
N PHE A 44 3.17 4.71 -12.61
CA PHE A 44 3.51 4.21 -11.27
C PHE A 44 2.86 2.86 -11.00
N ALA A 45 1.54 2.75 -11.22
CA ALA A 45 0.79 1.53 -10.97
C ALA A 45 1.29 0.37 -11.84
N HIS A 46 1.58 0.63 -13.11
CA HIS A 46 2.08 -0.39 -14.03
C HIS A 46 3.49 -0.86 -13.69
N ARG A 47 4.42 0.08 -13.46
CA ARG A 47 5.84 -0.25 -13.22
C ARG A 47 6.09 -0.78 -11.82
N CYS A 48 5.54 -0.12 -10.79
CA CYS A 48 5.85 -0.43 -9.40
C CYS A 48 5.08 -1.63 -8.85
N SER A 49 4.04 -2.12 -9.55
CA SER A 49 3.34 -3.36 -9.19
C SER A 49 4.02 -4.64 -9.68
N LYS A 50 5.05 -4.53 -10.54
CA LYS A 50 5.67 -5.69 -11.20
C LYS A 50 6.34 -6.66 -10.23
N CYS A 51 6.92 -6.16 -9.14
CA CYS A 51 7.67 -6.97 -8.18
C CYS A 51 6.92 -7.23 -6.86
N HIS A 52 5.94 -6.39 -6.51
CA HIS A 52 5.13 -6.45 -5.29
C HIS A 52 3.96 -5.44 -5.39
N GLY A 53 2.98 -5.48 -4.49
CA GLY A 53 1.89 -4.50 -4.47
C GLY A 53 2.35 -3.04 -4.29
N LEU A 54 1.51 -2.06 -4.67
CA LEU A 54 1.87 -0.64 -4.62
C LEU A 54 2.01 -0.12 -3.19
N GLY A 55 1.37 -0.80 -2.22
CA GLY A 55 1.51 -0.52 -0.79
C GLY A 55 2.97 -0.41 -0.35
N ARG A 56 3.90 -1.20 -0.92
CA ARG A 56 5.32 -1.10 -0.57
C ARG A 56 5.95 0.27 -0.85
N ALA A 57 5.49 0.97 -1.88
CA ALA A 57 5.90 2.34 -2.12
C ALA A 57 5.08 3.30 -1.25
N LEU A 58 3.76 3.21 -1.29
CA LEU A 58 2.86 4.17 -0.63
C LEU A 58 2.99 4.18 0.90
N GLU A 59 3.36 3.05 1.50
CA GLU A 59 3.53 2.88 2.96
C GLU A 59 4.99 3.02 3.41
N SER A 60 5.90 3.43 2.51
CA SER A 60 7.33 3.58 2.81
C SER A 60 7.64 4.67 3.85
N GLY A 61 6.68 5.54 4.17
CA GLY A 61 6.86 6.68 5.08
C GLY A 61 7.61 7.86 4.45
N ILE A 62 7.99 7.77 3.18
CA ILE A 62 8.71 8.85 2.48
C ILE A 62 7.77 10.04 2.25
N SER A 63 8.21 11.22 2.68
CA SER A 63 7.47 12.48 2.53
C SER A 63 8.26 13.60 1.87
N ASP A 64 9.56 13.35 1.65
CA ASP A 64 10.53 14.25 1.05
C ASP A 64 10.78 13.90 -0.43
N ASP A 65 10.97 14.93 -1.26
CA ASP A 65 11.07 14.79 -2.71
C ASP A 65 12.38 14.13 -3.15
N ASP A 66 13.51 14.46 -2.51
CA ASP A 66 14.81 13.87 -2.82
C ASP A 66 14.86 12.39 -2.42
N GLN A 67 14.25 12.06 -1.28
CA GLN A 67 14.06 10.66 -0.87
C GLN A 67 13.23 9.86 -1.88
N TRP A 68 12.22 10.47 -2.51
CA TRP A 68 11.46 9.81 -3.58
C TRP A 68 12.30 9.56 -4.84
N VAL A 69 13.11 10.52 -5.25
CA VAL A 69 14.06 10.34 -6.38
C VAL A 69 14.98 9.16 -6.11
N ASN A 70 15.58 9.11 -4.92
CA ASN A 70 16.47 8.03 -4.52
C ASN A 70 15.74 6.67 -4.43
N TYR A 71 14.50 6.67 -3.95
CA TYR A 71 13.67 5.46 -3.87
C TYR A 71 13.40 4.89 -5.26
N VAL A 72 12.87 5.71 -6.19
CA VAL A 72 12.52 5.25 -7.54
C VAL A 72 13.78 4.84 -8.30
N ARG A 73 14.89 5.58 -8.17
CA ARG A 73 16.20 5.20 -8.73
C ARG A 73 16.66 3.83 -8.24
N ARG A 74 16.55 3.53 -6.94
CA ARG A 74 16.91 2.22 -6.41
C ARG A 74 16.03 1.10 -6.97
N MET A 75 14.72 1.36 -7.15
CA MET A 75 13.80 0.41 -7.78
C MET A 75 14.11 0.21 -9.26
N ARG A 76 14.50 1.28 -9.96
CA ARG A 76 14.96 1.25 -11.34
C ARG A 76 16.13 0.29 -11.54
N LEU A 77 17.11 0.36 -10.64
CA LEU A 77 18.30 -0.48 -10.69
C LEU A 77 18.06 -1.95 -10.28
N GLN A 78 16.86 -2.32 -9.83
CA GLN A 78 16.56 -3.72 -9.55
C GLN A 78 16.48 -4.53 -10.86
N PRO A 79 17.04 -5.76 -10.89
CA PRO A 79 16.87 -6.65 -12.02
C PRO A 79 15.39 -6.81 -12.37
N THR A 80 15.08 -6.80 -13.66
CA THR A 80 13.72 -6.99 -14.18
C THR A 80 12.69 -5.90 -13.83
N SER A 81 13.08 -4.80 -13.15
CA SER A 81 12.16 -3.68 -12.83
C SER A 81 11.46 -3.15 -14.10
N GLY A 82 12.20 -3.08 -15.21
CA GLY A 82 11.71 -2.50 -16.46
C GLY A 82 11.43 -1.01 -16.38
N ILE A 83 11.99 -0.31 -15.39
CA ILE A 83 11.89 1.14 -15.23
C ILE A 83 13.07 1.75 -16.00
N SER A 84 12.81 2.70 -16.90
CA SER A 84 13.81 3.53 -17.56
C SER A 84 13.99 4.87 -16.82
N GLU A 85 14.93 5.70 -17.27
CA GLU A 85 15.08 7.07 -16.73
C GLU A 85 13.87 7.96 -17.06
N VAL A 86 13.25 7.73 -18.21
CA VAL A 86 11.99 8.39 -18.60
C VAL A 86 10.85 7.92 -17.69
N ASP A 87 10.79 6.63 -17.37
CA ASP A 87 9.80 6.12 -16.41
C ASP A 87 10.03 6.71 -15.01
N GLU A 88 11.28 6.79 -14.54
CA GLU A 88 11.64 7.44 -13.25
C GLU A 88 11.12 8.88 -13.21
N ALA A 89 11.39 9.68 -14.24
CA ALA A 89 10.90 11.04 -14.35
C ALA A 89 9.36 11.13 -14.40
N GLY A 90 8.71 10.21 -15.10
CA GLY A 90 7.24 10.17 -15.25
C GLY A 90 6.49 9.72 -13.99
N ILE A 91 7.11 8.89 -13.14
CA ILE A 91 6.51 8.39 -11.88
C ILE A 91 6.52 9.45 -10.77
N LEU A 92 7.61 10.24 -10.68
CA LEU A 92 7.85 11.16 -9.57
C LEU A 92 6.74 12.21 -9.33
N PRO A 93 6.10 12.82 -10.35
CA PRO A 93 5.01 13.77 -10.14
C PRO A 93 3.86 13.22 -9.28
N PHE A 94 3.46 11.97 -9.50
CA PHE A 94 2.43 11.32 -8.68
C PHE A 94 2.90 11.12 -7.23
N LEU A 95 4.13 10.64 -7.02
CA LEU A 95 4.66 10.39 -5.67
C LEU A 95 4.82 11.69 -4.86
N ARG A 96 5.18 12.80 -5.50
CA ARG A 96 5.22 14.13 -4.87
C ARG A 96 3.83 14.61 -4.44
N LEU A 97 2.82 14.45 -5.30
CA LEU A 97 1.42 14.71 -4.93
C LEU A 97 1.00 13.86 -3.72
N TYR A 98 1.31 12.56 -3.75
CA TYR A 98 1.01 11.64 -2.66
C TYR A 98 1.64 12.11 -1.35
N ALA A 99 2.94 12.44 -1.37
CA ALA A 99 3.68 12.93 -0.22
C ALA A 99 3.10 14.24 0.34
N ALA A 100 2.75 15.19 -0.54
CA ALA A 100 2.12 16.45 -0.13
C ALA A 100 0.77 16.21 0.57
N ARG A 101 -0.04 15.27 0.06
CA ARG A 101 -1.31 14.88 0.68
C ARG A 101 -1.12 14.19 2.03
N GLU A 102 -0.11 13.33 2.16
CA GLU A 102 0.24 12.70 3.44
C GLU A 102 0.66 13.74 4.48
N ARG A 103 1.50 14.71 4.08
CA ARG A 103 1.90 15.83 4.95
C ARG A 103 0.69 16.66 5.38
N ALA A 104 -0.20 17.00 4.46
CA ALA A 104 -1.42 17.77 4.77
C ALA A 104 -2.34 17.01 5.74
N ARG A 105 -2.55 15.70 5.54
CA ARG A 105 -3.32 14.86 6.47
C ARG A 105 -2.73 14.85 7.88
N LYS A 106 -1.40 14.72 8.00
CA LYS A 106 -0.71 14.71 9.29
C LYS A 106 -0.73 16.07 9.99
N ALA A 107 -0.74 17.17 9.23
CA ALA A 107 -0.79 18.53 9.76
C ALA A 107 -2.21 19.00 10.14
N ALA A 108 -3.26 18.34 9.62
CA ALA A 108 -4.64 18.74 9.89
C ALA A 108 -5.00 18.57 11.37
N PRO A 109 -5.63 19.57 12.02
CA PRO A 109 -6.06 19.46 13.41
C PRO A 109 -7.10 18.33 13.58
N PRO A 110 -7.12 17.63 14.74
CA PRO A 110 -8.04 16.51 15.00
C PRO A 110 -9.54 16.85 14.86
N LEU A 111 -9.92 18.13 14.92
CA LEU A 111 -11.31 18.58 14.87
C LEU A 111 -11.89 18.72 13.45
N ALA A 112 -11.07 18.71 12.39
CA ALA A 112 -11.53 18.79 10.99
C ALA A 112 -11.81 17.41 10.36
N ALA A 113 -11.65 16.32 11.11
CA ALA A 113 -11.82 14.95 10.62
C ALA A 113 -13.28 14.49 10.52
N GLY A 114 -14.25 15.36 10.83
CA GLY A 114 -15.67 15.09 10.67
C GLY A 114 -16.37 16.25 9.99
N THR A 115 -16.67 16.10 8.69
CA THR A 115 -17.93 16.49 8.00
C THR A 115 -17.82 16.58 6.47
N ASP A 116 -16.97 15.80 5.81
CA ASP A 116 -17.01 15.74 4.34
C ASP A 116 -17.12 14.29 3.86
N ALA A 117 -18.18 14.01 3.11
CA ALA A 117 -18.33 12.80 2.31
C ALA A 117 -17.07 12.61 1.43
N GLY A 118 -16.17 11.75 1.88
CA GLY A 118 -14.84 11.59 1.28
C GLY A 118 -13.75 11.11 2.24
N SER A 119 -14.03 11.00 3.54
CA SER A 119 -13.14 10.44 4.56
C SER A 119 -12.98 8.92 4.38
N VAL A 120 -11.86 8.51 3.80
CA VAL A 120 -11.37 7.14 4.02
C VAL A 120 -10.83 7.13 5.44
N ALA A 121 -11.41 6.27 6.26
CA ALA A 121 -10.93 5.98 7.60
C ALA A 121 -9.41 5.87 7.60
N ALA A 122 -8.77 6.61 8.51
CA ALA A 122 -7.40 6.37 8.89
C ALA A 122 -7.23 4.85 9.11
N LEU A 123 -6.46 4.21 8.23
CA LEU A 123 -6.08 2.83 8.43
C LEU A 123 -5.12 2.80 9.63
N PRO A 124 -5.33 1.93 10.63
CA PRO A 124 -4.36 1.77 11.70
C PRO A 124 -3.05 1.34 11.06
N ALA A 125 -1.97 2.04 11.40
CA ALA A 125 -0.62 1.59 11.07
C ALA A 125 -0.48 0.14 11.51
N SER A 126 -0.27 -0.77 10.55
CA SER A 126 0.04 -2.15 10.86
C SER A 126 1.32 -2.15 11.70
N PRO A 127 1.37 -2.85 12.85
CA PRO A 127 2.57 -2.84 13.69
C PRO A 127 3.75 -3.33 12.85
N ALA A 128 4.82 -2.52 12.83
CA ALA A 128 6.08 -2.88 12.21
C ALA A 128 6.48 -4.27 12.69
N LYS A 129 6.67 -5.20 11.75
CA LYS A 129 7.24 -6.51 12.06
C LYS A 129 8.68 -6.26 12.52
N PRO A 130 9.13 -6.79 13.67
CA PRO A 130 10.52 -6.65 14.08
C PRO A 130 11.44 -7.25 13.01
N GLU A 131 12.53 -6.55 12.70
CA GLU A 131 13.61 -7.05 11.85
C GLU A 131 14.10 -8.40 12.38
N PRO A 132 14.33 -9.41 11.51
CA PRO A 132 15.03 -10.61 11.95
C PRO A 132 16.51 -10.24 12.18
N ASP A 133 16.97 -10.44 13.42
CA ASP A 133 18.38 -10.35 13.78
C ASP A 133 19.23 -11.11 12.75
N GLY A 134 20.13 -10.36 12.11
CA GLY A 134 21.15 -10.90 11.23
C GLY A 134 22.12 -11.77 12.02
N GLY A 135 21.78 -13.05 12.17
CA GLY A 135 22.66 -14.09 12.70
C GLY A 135 22.86 -15.18 11.65
N SER A 136 23.96 -15.10 10.91
CA SER A 136 24.52 -16.27 10.22
C SER A 136 26.04 -16.15 10.17
N ALA A 137 26.69 -16.82 11.13
CA ALA A 137 27.91 -17.58 10.91
C ALA A 137 27.50 -18.99 10.43
N PRO A 138 28.33 -19.72 9.68
CA PRO A 138 29.62 -20.21 10.17
C PRO A 138 30.85 -19.50 9.60
#